data_AF-A0A349JTI0-F1
#
_entry.id   AF-A0A349JTI0-F1
#
_cell.length_a   1.000
_cell.length_b   1.000
_cell.length_c   1.000
_cell.angle_alpha   90.00
_cell.angle_beta   90.00
_cell.angle_gamma   90.00
#
_symmetry.space_group_name_H-M   'P 1'
#
loop_
_entity.id
_entity.type
_entity.pdbx_description
1 polymer ?
#
loop_
_entity_poly.entity_id
_entity_poly.type
_entity_poly.pdbx_seq_one_letter_code
_entity_poly.pdbx_strand_id
1 'polypeptide(L)'
;MKKLVSRRKFLAGSGAAASMALLGCDSTTYLPPDVRGGLMGAADVLTMATQRLLLSGQPLAQEHDVSDITRDFPTWGNTNPRQEDYQDLLSGEFVDWRLPVGGLVNRPMSFSLEELKRLPQRTQIT
;
A
#
# COMPACT_ATOMS: atom_id res chain seq x y z
N MET A 1 28.07 35.91 -34.60
CA MET A 1 27.97 34.46 -34.28
C MET A 1 26.53 33.99 -34.54
N LYS A 2 26.31 33.07 -35.49
CA LYS A 2 24.96 32.56 -35.82
C LYS A 2 24.49 31.61 -34.71
N LYS A 3 23.37 31.90 -34.04
CA LYS A 3 22.80 31.02 -32.99
C LYS A 3 22.34 29.72 -33.65
N LEU A 4 23.03 28.61 -33.36
CA LEU A 4 22.81 27.30 -33.99
C LEU A 4 21.44 26.68 -33.67
N VAL A 5 20.71 27.17 -32.66
CA VAL A 5 19.36 26.72 -32.35
C VAL A 5 18.47 27.93 -32.05
N SER A 6 17.44 28.11 -32.88
CA SER A 6 16.37 29.09 -32.65
C SER A 6 15.41 28.55 -31.60
N ARG A 7 14.88 29.41 -30.71
CA ARG A 7 13.85 29.07 -29.71
C ARG A 7 12.68 28.28 -30.31
N ARG A 8 12.35 28.54 -31.57
CA ARG A 8 11.28 27.85 -32.32
C ARG A 8 11.62 26.38 -32.61
N LYS A 9 12.89 26.06 -32.88
CA LYS A 9 13.37 24.69 -33.07
C LYS A 9 13.44 23.93 -31.74
N PHE A 10 13.77 24.63 -30.64
CA PHE A 10 13.75 24.05 -29.30
C PHE A 10 12.33 23.68 -28.86
N LEU A 11 11.38 24.61 -29.00
CA LEU A 11 9.97 24.38 -28.66
C LEU A 11 9.32 23.30 -29.55
N ALA A 12 9.67 23.27 -30.84
CA ALA A 12 9.21 22.21 -31.74
C ALA A 12 9.80 20.84 -31.40
N GLY A 13 11.06 20.79 -30.95
CA GLY A 13 11.71 19.54 -30.52
C GLY A 13 11.19 19.01 -29.18
N SER A 14 10.85 19.89 -28.23
CA SER A 14 10.33 19.49 -26.92
C SER A 14 8.91 18.90 -26.98
N GLY A 15 8.07 19.35 -27.93
CA GLY A 15 6.72 18.81 -28.12
C GLY A 15 6.72 17.35 -28.58
N ALA A 16 7.68 16.95 -29.42
CA ALA A 16 7.81 15.58 -29.91
C ALA A 16 8.34 14.61 -28.83
N ALA A 17 9.14 15.09 -27.88
CA ALA A 17 9.57 14.29 -26.73
C ALA A 17 8.41 14.06 -25.74
N ALA A 18 7.53 15.05 -25.56
CA ALA A 18 6.37 14.96 -24.68
C ALA A 18 5.30 13.97 -25.19
N SER A 19 5.13 13.82 -26.51
CA SER A 19 4.16 12.88 -27.07
C SER A 19 4.57 11.41 -26.93
N MET A 20 5.88 11.09 -26.90
CA MET A 20 6.35 9.73 -26.61
C MET A 20 6.17 9.33 -25.14
N ALA A 21 6.05 10.29 -24.22
CA ALA A 21 5.74 10.02 -22.81
C ALA A 21 4.26 9.63 -22.59
N LEU A 22 3.38 9.86 -23.56
CA LEU A 22 1.93 9.62 -23.46
C LEU A 22 1.47 8.29 -24.06
N LEU A 23 2.38 7.46 -24.60
CA LEU A 23 2.05 6.12 -25.14
C LEU A 23 1.97 5.02 -24.07
N GLY A 24 2.02 5.37 -22.78
CA GLY A 24 2.03 4.44 -21.66
C GLY A 24 0.65 3.97 -21.15
N CYS A 25 -0.42 4.06 -21.95
CA CYS A 25 -1.71 3.49 -21.57
C CYS A 25 -1.76 2.01 -21.96
N ASP A 26 -1.07 1.17 -21.19
CA ASP A 26 -1.26 -0.27 -21.26
C ASP A 26 -2.17 -0.73 -20.11
N SER A 27 -3.17 -1.56 -20.44
CA SER A 27 -4.08 -2.19 -19.48
C SER A 27 -3.36 -3.17 -18.54
N THR A 28 -2.07 -3.40 -18.77
CA THR A 28 -1.17 -4.12 -17.85
C THR A 28 -0.85 -3.38 -16.55
N THR A 29 -1.26 -2.12 -16.40
CA THR A 29 -1.04 -1.30 -15.19
C THR A 29 -1.66 -1.90 -13.92
N TYR A 30 -2.65 -2.80 -14.07
CA TYR A 30 -3.33 -3.47 -12.95
C TYR A 30 -2.94 -4.95 -12.77
N LEU A 31 -1.97 -5.47 -13.54
CA LEU A 31 -1.42 -6.79 -13.21
C LEU A 31 -0.53 -6.68 -11.96
N PRO A 32 -0.46 -7.75 -11.14
CA PRO A 32 0.50 -7.81 -10.05
C PRO A 32 1.91 -7.47 -10.58
N PRO A 33 2.73 -6.73 -9.82
CA PRO A 33 4.03 -6.27 -10.28
C PRO A 33 4.92 -7.48 -10.60
N ASP A 34 5.05 -7.78 -11.89
CA ASP A 34 6.07 -8.68 -12.40
C ASP A 34 7.28 -7.83 -12.83
N VAL A 35 8.48 -8.29 -12.49
CA VAL A 35 9.70 -7.57 -12.87
C VAL A 35 9.84 -7.70 -14.38
N ARG A 36 9.57 -6.61 -15.10
CA ARG A 36 9.62 -6.59 -16.56
C ARG A 36 11.04 -6.97 -17.04
N GLY A 37 11.17 -7.65 -18.17
CA GLY A 37 12.49 -7.96 -18.73
C GLY A 37 13.28 -6.72 -19.16
N GLY A 38 14.61 -6.85 -19.22
CA GLY A 38 15.50 -5.85 -19.82
C GLY A 38 15.65 -4.56 -19.00
N LEU A 39 15.79 -3.41 -19.69
CA LEU A 39 16.05 -2.11 -19.06
C LEU A 39 14.92 -1.65 -18.13
N MET A 40 13.67 -2.00 -18.44
CA MET A 40 12.52 -1.61 -17.62
C MET A 40 12.56 -2.33 -16.26
N GLY A 41 12.85 -3.63 -16.22
CA GLY A 41 13.04 -4.33 -14.93
C GLY A 41 14.18 -3.80 -14.10
N ALA A 42 15.29 -3.42 -14.75
CA ALA A 42 16.40 -2.78 -14.05
C ALA A 42 15.97 -1.44 -13.42
N ALA A 43 15.17 -0.65 -14.13
CA ALA A 43 14.59 0.58 -13.62
C ALA A 43 13.59 0.32 -12.47
N ASP A 44 12.76 -0.72 -12.58
CA ASP A 44 11.79 -1.12 -11.55
C ASP A 44 12.51 -1.52 -10.25
N VAL A 45 13.54 -2.38 -10.36
CA VAL A 45 14.36 -2.81 -9.22
C VAL A 45 15.10 -1.64 -8.60
N LEU A 46 15.70 -0.76 -9.42
CA LEU A 46 16.39 0.44 -8.93
C LEU A 46 15.41 1.37 -8.20
N THR A 47 14.20 1.55 -8.73
CA THR A 47 13.15 2.38 -8.12
C THR A 47 12.72 1.80 -6.78
N MET A 48 12.41 0.50 -6.73
CA MET A 48 12.00 -0.18 -5.49
C MET A 48 13.11 -0.13 -4.43
N ALA A 49 14.36 -0.38 -4.83
CA ALA A 49 15.51 -0.31 -3.93
C ALA A 49 15.73 1.11 -3.40
N THR A 50 15.62 2.11 -4.26
CA THR A 50 15.77 3.53 -3.88
C THR A 50 14.66 3.97 -2.93
N GLN A 51 13.40 3.62 -3.21
CA GLN A 51 12.27 3.92 -2.33
C GLN A 51 12.44 3.27 -0.96
N ARG A 52 12.80 1.98 -0.91
CA ARG A 52 13.06 1.27 0.35
C ARG A 52 14.22 1.87 1.14
N LEU A 53 15.27 2.32 0.45
CA LEU A 53 16.41 2.98 1.09
C LEU A 53 16.00 4.33 1.69
N LEU A 54 15.35 5.19 0.89
CA LEU A 54 14.94 6.52 1.32
C LEU A 54 13.88 6.52 2.42
N LEU A 55 13.00 5.52 2.42
CA LEU A 55 11.95 5.34 3.43
C LEU A 55 12.37 4.39 4.55
N SER A 56 13.62 3.91 4.57
CA SER A 56 14.10 3.02 5.62
C SER A 56 14.06 3.72 6.98
N GLY A 57 13.56 3.02 8.00
CA GLY A 57 13.47 3.54 9.36
C GLY A 57 12.40 4.62 9.58
N GLN A 58 11.60 4.97 8.57
CA GLN A 58 10.42 5.82 8.78
C GLN A 58 9.32 5.06 9.54
N PRO A 59 8.52 5.75 10.37
CA PRO A 59 7.41 5.12 11.06
C PRO A 59 6.36 4.64 10.05
N LEU A 60 5.68 3.53 10.37
CA LEU A 60 4.72 2.88 9.47
C LEU A 60 3.48 3.75 9.21
N ALA A 61 3.10 4.58 10.19
CA ALA A 61 2.13 5.65 10.05
C ALA A 61 2.56 6.82 10.94
N GLN A 62 1.87 7.95 10.85
CA GLN A 62 2.04 9.05 11.81
C GLN A 62 1.72 8.53 13.22
N GLU A 63 2.61 8.81 14.18
CA GLU A 63 2.40 8.46 15.59
C GLU A 63 2.05 9.73 16.38
N HIS A 64 1.08 9.62 17.28
CA HIS A 64 0.55 10.72 18.11
C HIS A 64 0.82 10.49 19.60
N ASP A 65 0.75 11.56 20.40
CA ASP A 65 0.87 11.46 21.84
C ASP A 65 -0.43 10.94 22.49
N VAL A 66 -0.32 10.33 23.66
CA VAL A 66 -1.49 9.86 24.44
C VAL A 66 -2.47 11.00 24.74
N SER A 67 -1.97 12.24 24.87
CA SER A 67 -2.78 13.44 25.07
C SER A 67 -3.68 13.79 23.88
N ASP A 68 -3.35 13.31 22.69
CA ASP A 68 -4.09 13.59 21.45
C ASP A 68 -5.28 12.64 21.27
N ILE A 69 -5.43 11.63 22.14
CA ILE A 69 -6.55 10.69 22.11
C ILE A 69 -7.83 11.44 22.43
N THR A 70 -8.75 11.47 21.45
CA THR A 70 -10.11 11.98 21.66
C THR A 70 -10.83 11.09 22.67
N ARG A 71 -11.27 11.67 23.79
CA ARG A 71 -11.96 10.94 24.88
C ARG A 71 -13.23 10.24 24.42
N ASP A 72 -14.04 10.95 23.63
CA ASP A 72 -15.33 10.47 23.14
C ASP A 72 -15.25 10.31 21.62
N PHE A 73 -14.69 9.20 21.16
CA PHE A 73 -14.65 8.92 19.73
C PHE A 73 -16.05 8.52 19.24
N PRO A 74 -16.69 9.29 18.32
CA PRO A 74 -18.05 9.02 17.91
C PRO A 74 -18.11 7.70 17.13
N THR A 75 -18.81 6.71 17.67
CA THR A 75 -19.13 5.47 16.93
C THR A 75 -20.29 5.74 15.99
N TRP A 76 -20.14 5.41 14.70
CA TRP A 76 -21.22 5.53 13.72
C TRP A 76 -22.25 4.40 13.88
N GLY A 77 -23.11 4.50 14.89
CA GLY A 77 -24.36 3.73 15.04
C GLY A 77 -24.30 2.20 15.09
N ASN A 78 -23.13 1.58 14.91
CA ASN A 78 -22.95 0.13 14.74
C ASN A 78 -21.88 -0.42 15.70
N THR A 79 -22.07 -0.20 17.00
CA THR A 79 -21.16 -0.72 18.04
C THR A 79 -21.39 -2.21 18.31
N ASN A 80 -22.60 -2.72 18.03
CA ASN A 80 -22.93 -4.14 18.10
C ASN A 80 -23.71 -4.56 16.83
N PRO A 81 -23.01 -5.06 15.79
CA PRO A 81 -23.64 -5.47 14.55
C PRO A 81 -24.68 -6.58 14.78
N ARG A 82 -25.93 -6.38 14.36
CA ARG A 82 -27.02 -7.39 14.50
C ARG A 82 -26.94 -8.55 13.49
N GLN A 83 -25.82 -8.69 12.80
CA GLN A 83 -25.63 -9.74 11.80
C GLN A 83 -25.46 -11.08 12.54
N GLU A 84 -26.15 -12.11 12.07
CA GLU A 84 -26.24 -13.43 12.74
C GLU A 84 -24.86 -14.05 12.97
N ASP A 85 -24.00 -14.00 11.95
CA ASP A 85 -22.61 -14.46 12.00
C ASP A 85 -21.80 -13.80 13.14
N TYR A 86 -21.94 -12.49 13.32
CA TYR A 86 -21.29 -11.78 14.42
C TYR A 86 -21.88 -12.17 15.78
N GLN A 87 -23.21 -12.31 15.88
CA GLN A 87 -23.86 -12.68 17.14
C GLN A 87 -23.51 -14.11 17.58
N ASP A 88 -23.41 -15.04 16.63
CA ASP A 88 -22.99 -16.42 16.89
C ASP A 88 -21.55 -16.46 17.41
N LEU A 89 -20.63 -15.77 16.71
CA LEU A 89 -19.24 -15.65 17.15
C LEU A 89 -19.12 -14.97 18.52
N LEU A 90 -19.92 -13.94 18.78
CA LEU A 90 -19.97 -13.26 20.07
C LEU A 90 -20.43 -14.22 21.18
N SER A 91 -21.46 -15.04 20.93
CA SER A 91 -21.96 -16.02 21.89
C SER A 91 -20.94 -17.11 22.23
N GLY A 92 -20.09 -17.46 21.26
CA GLY A 92 -18.99 -18.41 21.41
C GLY A 92 -17.64 -17.78 21.79
N GLU A 93 -17.62 -16.54 22.28
CA GLU A 93 -16.41 -15.80 22.69
C GLU A 93 -15.31 -15.77 21.60
N PHE A 94 -15.71 -15.79 20.33
CA PHE A 94 -14.83 -15.83 19.16
C PHE A 94 -13.90 -17.06 19.08
N VAL A 95 -14.21 -18.16 19.77
CA VAL A 95 -13.41 -19.40 19.73
C VAL A 95 -13.30 -19.96 18.30
N ASP A 96 -14.37 -19.90 17.54
CA ASP A 96 -14.43 -20.38 16.14
C ASP A 96 -13.98 -19.33 15.11
N TRP A 97 -13.67 -18.10 15.53
CA TRP A 97 -13.25 -17.05 14.61
C TRP A 97 -11.86 -17.34 14.02
N ARG A 98 -11.72 -17.07 12.72
CA ARG A 98 -10.49 -17.33 11.95
C ARG A 98 -10.14 -16.16 11.04
N LEU A 99 -8.85 -15.80 10.99
CA LEU A 99 -8.28 -14.83 10.05
C LEU A 99 -7.53 -15.56 8.92
N PRO A 100 -8.10 -15.63 7.70
CA PRO A 100 -7.39 -16.18 6.55
C PRO A 100 -6.31 -15.21 6.05
N VAL A 101 -5.09 -15.72 5.87
CA VAL A 101 -3.96 -15.04 5.23
C VAL A 101 -3.68 -15.72 3.90
N GLY A 102 -3.94 -15.01 2.79
CA GLY A 102 -3.80 -15.50 1.43
C GLY A 102 -3.28 -14.43 0.46
N GLY A 103 -3.43 -14.67 -0.84
CA GLY A 103 -2.93 -13.78 -1.89
C GLY A 103 -1.49 -14.12 -2.31
N LEU A 104 -0.64 -13.10 -2.48
CA LEU A 104 0.76 -13.24 -2.88
C LEU A 104 1.66 -13.65 -1.70
N VAL A 105 1.34 -14.79 -1.09
CA VAL A 105 2.08 -15.38 0.03
C VAL A 105 2.59 -16.77 -0.34
N ASN A 106 3.81 -17.10 0.11
CA ASN A 106 4.40 -18.41 -0.17
C ASN A 106 3.63 -19.57 0.50
N ARG A 107 2.99 -19.32 1.64
CA ARG A 107 2.25 -20.31 2.43
C ARG A 107 0.95 -19.67 2.95
N PRO A 108 -0.18 -19.89 2.28
CA PRO A 108 -1.48 -19.48 2.81
C PRO A 108 -1.76 -20.19 4.15
N MET A 109 -2.35 -19.47 5.09
CA MET A 109 -2.66 -20.00 6.43
C MET A 109 -3.88 -19.31 7.03
N SER A 110 -4.39 -19.83 8.14
CA SER A 110 -5.53 -19.26 8.86
C SER A 110 -5.25 -19.29 10.35
N PHE A 111 -5.44 -18.16 11.02
CA PHE A 111 -5.12 -17.99 12.45
C PHE A 111 -6.38 -17.90 13.30
N SER A 112 -6.40 -18.54 14.47
CA SER A 112 -7.40 -18.25 15.51
C SER A 112 -7.07 -16.95 16.26
N LEU A 113 -8.05 -16.40 16.98
CA LEU A 113 -7.83 -15.24 17.83
C LEU A 113 -6.79 -15.51 18.93
N GLU A 114 -6.77 -16.72 19.48
CA GLU A 114 -5.79 -17.14 20.48
C GLU A 114 -4.36 -17.19 19.90
N GLU A 115 -4.21 -17.68 18.67
CA GLU A 115 -2.93 -17.69 17.98
C GLU A 115 -2.41 -16.28 17.74
N LEU A 116 -3.28 -15.35 17.31
CA LEU A 116 -2.91 -13.95 17.13
C LEU A 116 -2.45 -13.30 18.44
N LYS A 117 -3.13 -13.57 19.56
CA LYS A 117 -2.77 -13.03 20.88
C LYS A 117 -1.41 -13.54 21.40
N ARG A 118 -0.90 -14.65 20.86
CA ARG A 118 0.43 -15.20 21.19
C ARG A 118 1.57 -14.55 20.40
N LEU A 119 1.26 -13.79 19.34
CA LEU A 119 2.28 -13.11 18.55
C LEU A 119 2.84 -11.88 19.30
N PRO A 120 4.06 -11.43 18.98
CA PRO A 120 4.61 -10.20 19.57
C PRO A 120 3.69 -9.01 19.32
N GLN A 121 3.33 -8.31 20.39
CA GLN A 121 2.46 -7.14 20.33
C GLN A 121 3.29 -5.85 20.18
N ARG A 122 2.80 -4.93 19.36
CA ARG A 122 3.26 -3.54 19.30
C ARG A 122 2.06 -2.62 19.54
N THR A 123 2.28 -1.53 20.26
CA THR A 123 1.31 -0.45 20.43
C THR A 123 1.68 0.72 19.54
N GLN A 124 0.69 1.35 18.90
CA GLN A 124 0.85 2.52 18.04
C GLN A 124 -0.39 3.42 18.21
N ILE A 125 -0.20 4.73 18.37
CA ILE A 125 -1.29 5.72 18.40
C ILE A 125 -1.25 6.43 17.06
N THR A 126 -2.29 6.29 16.24
CA THR A 126 -2.35 6.79 14.85
C THR A 126 -3.62 7.58 14.60
#